data_AF-A0AA43RN64-F1
#
_entry.id   AF-A0AA43RN64-F1
#
_cell.length_a   1.000
_cell.length_b   1.000
_cell.length_c   1.000
_cell.angle_alpha   90.00
_cell.angle_beta   90.00
_cell.angle_gamma   90.00
#
_symmetry.space_group_name_H-M   'P 1'
#
loop_
_entity.id
_entity.type
_entity.pdbx_description
1 polymer ?
#
loop_
_entity_poly.entity_id
_entity_poly.type
_entity_poly.pdbx_seq_one_letter_code
_entity_poly.pdbx_strand_id
1 'polypeptide(L)'
;MNSYFVDNPDMIMGEMRLISGPHGPTPACIAYEDRSLAEQLSEAVENIHAEVTEYEFETLADEEEDLSIPAEPDVRNFSYTIADGKIYYRENSRMNPVEVSVTAENRIKGMIGIRDCVRTLIEYQTEDFPDSYIENEQKKLNELYDAFSKKYGLINSRANNSAFNSDSSYCLLSSLEILDDEGNFIRKADMFSKRTIKQKVTVTSVDTASEALALSLAEKTKIDIEYMCSLTGKSEEEIAEDLKGVIFLNPRYSERSRELKYLPADEYLSGNIREKLNEAKTAAEDDSSFEINVKALTEVMPKDLSAGEISVRLGATWIPPEDIERFMFELFGTARYISFNIHVHYSEYTGEWNIEGKSYDRNNVKVYNAYGTNRINGYKNIEETLNLRDVRVFDYVEDENGNKKPVLNKNDTAVAQGKQQLIKDAFADWIWKDQERRDRLCKLYNEKFNSVRPREYNGEHLNFVGMNPEITLRPHQVNAIAHILYGGNTLLAHVVGAGKTFEMVAAAQESKRLGLCNKSLFVVPNHLTEQWASEYLQLYPSANILVAS
;
A
#
# COMPACT_ATOMS: atom_id res chain seq x y z
N MET A 1 -14.38 2.28 -29.52
CA MET A 1 -15.44 1.66 -28.70
C MET A 1 -15.32 0.15 -28.92
N ASN A 2 -15.37 -0.68 -27.87
CA ASN A 2 -15.30 -2.14 -27.99
C ASN A 2 -16.53 -2.64 -28.80
N SER A 3 -16.37 -3.68 -29.64
CA SER A 3 -17.43 -4.27 -30.46
C SER A 3 -18.66 -4.64 -29.64
N TYR A 4 -18.48 -5.13 -28.41
CA TYR A 4 -19.58 -5.46 -27.52
C TYR A 4 -20.56 -4.28 -27.33
N PHE A 5 -20.06 -3.07 -27.08
CA PHE A 5 -20.90 -1.88 -26.90
C PHE A 5 -21.42 -1.30 -28.22
N VAL A 6 -20.83 -1.68 -29.35
CA VAL A 6 -21.37 -1.36 -30.68
C VAL A 6 -22.58 -2.24 -30.97
N ASP A 7 -22.49 -3.52 -30.62
CA ASP A 7 -23.56 -4.50 -30.81
C ASP A 7 -24.64 -4.44 -29.72
N ASN A 8 -24.31 -3.87 -28.55
CA ASN A 8 -25.22 -3.66 -27.41
C ASN A 8 -25.17 -2.19 -26.95
N PRO A 9 -25.73 -1.23 -27.73
CA PRO A 9 -25.69 0.20 -27.39
C PRO A 9 -26.44 0.56 -26.10
N ASP A 10 -27.43 -0.25 -25.73
CA ASP A 10 -28.21 -0.19 -24.49
C ASP A 10 -27.38 -0.49 -23.24
N MET A 11 -26.24 -1.18 -23.39
CA MET A 11 -25.28 -1.42 -22.32
C MET A 11 -24.37 -0.21 -22.03
N ILE A 12 -24.49 0.88 -22.81
CA ILE A 12 -23.80 2.14 -22.57
C ILE A 12 -24.65 3.02 -21.65
N MET A 13 -24.18 3.23 -20.42
CA MET A 13 -24.86 4.04 -19.39
C MET A 13 -24.63 5.55 -19.58
N GLY A 14 -24.91 6.03 -20.79
CA GLY A 14 -24.74 7.43 -21.20
C GLY A 14 -24.74 7.58 -22.73
N GLU A 15 -24.60 8.82 -23.18
CA GLU A 15 -24.53 9.16 -24.61
C GLU A 15 -23.07 9.38 -25.03
N MET A 16 -22.63 8.60 -26.02
CA MET A 16 -21.28 8.75 -26.56
C MET A 16 -21.19 9.98 -27.48
N ARG A 17 -20.37 10.95 -27.11
CA ARG A 17 -20.14 12.19 -27.86
C ARG A 17 -18.65 12.44 -28.08
N LEU A 18 -18.32 13.16 -29.15
CA LEU A 18 -16.98 13.72 -29.34
C LEU A 18 -16.92 15.08 -28.63
N ILE A 19 -16.09 15.19 -27.60
CA ILE A 19 -15.84 16.43 -26.87
C ILE A 19 -14.46 16.99 -27.21
N SER A 20 -14.25 18.29 -27.03
CA SER A 20 -12.94 18.90 -27.24
C SER A 20 -12.02 18.58 -26.05
N GLY A 21 -10.94 17.84 -26.30
CA GLY A 21 -9.90 17.52 -25.32
C GLY A 21 -8.60 18.31 -25.55
N PRO A 22 -7.63 18.22 -24.62
CA PRO A 22 -6.34 18.95 -24.71
C PRO A 22 -5.50 18.66 -25.96
N HIS A 23 -5.81 17.57 -26.68
CA HIS A 23 -5.10 17.12 -27.89
C HIS A 23 -6.02 16.98 -29.11
N GLY A 24 -7.23 17.56 -29.08
CA GLY A 24 -8.22 17.46 -30.16
C GLY A 24 -9.52 16.75 -29.74
N PRO A 25 -10.40 16.40 -30.69
CA PRO A 25 -11.67 15.73 -30.40
C PRO A 25 -11.44 14.35 -29.77
N THR A 26 -11.99 14.13 -28.57
CA THR A 26 -11.89 12.89 -27.81
C THR A 26 -13.29 12.32 -27.56
N PRO A 27 -13.53 11.02 -27.77
CA PRO A 27 -14.81 10.38 -27.45
C PRO A 27 -15.01 10.29 -25.93
N ALA A 28 -16.17 10.68 -25.45
CA ALA A 28 -16.58 10.60 -24.05
C ALA A 28 -18.02 10.07 -23.94
N CYS A 29 -18.28 9.25 -22.92
CA CYS A 29 -19.64 8.86 -22.55
C CYS A 29 -20.19 9.89 -21.57
N ILE A 30 -21.21 10.64 -21.98
CA ILE A 30 -21.83 11.67 -21.15
C ILE A 30 -23.05 11.06 -20.46
N ALA A 31 -23.10 11.15 -19.12
CA ALA A 31 -24.23 10.63 -18.36
C ALA A 31 -25.55 11.32 -18.76
N TYR A 32 -26.65 10.55 -18.79
CA TYR A 32 -27.99 11.11 -18.93
C TYR A 32 -28.36 11.89 -17.67
N GLU A 33 -28.75 13.16 -17.82
CA GLU A 33 -29.06 14.05 -16.68
C GLU A 33 -30.30 13.61 -15.88
N ASP A 34 -31.17 12.83 -16.51
CA ASP A 34 -32.47 12.38 -16.01
C ASP A 34 -32.48 10.94 -15.49
N ARG A 35 -31.33 10.25 -15.45
CA ARG A 35 -31.24 8.85 -15.03
C ARG A 35 -30.15 8.62 -13.98
N SER A 36 -30.48 7.84 -12.95
CA SER A 36 -29.50 7.40 -11.96
C SER A 36 -28.53 6.39 -12.57
N LEU A 37 -27.23 6.50 -12.27
CA LEU A 37 -26.24 5.50 -12.67
C LEU A 37 -26.53 4.14 -12.01
N ALA A 38 -27.01 4.15 -10.76
CA ALA A 38 -27.28 2.92 -10.02
C ALA A 38 -28.42 2.11 -10.67
N GLU A 39 -29.45 2.79 -11.17
CA GLU A 39 -30.57 2.15 -11.87
C GLU A 39 -30.13 1.59 -13.21
N GLN A 40 -29.40 2.39 -14.00
CA GLN A 40 -28.86 1.96 -15.30
C GLN A 40 -27.92 0.77 -15.17
N LEU A 41 -27.11 0.72 -14.11
CA LEU A 41 -26.23 -0.42 -13.84
C LEU A 41 -27.04 -1.67 -13.47
N SER A 42 -28.09 -1.53 -12.66
CA SER A 42 -28.95 -2.65 -12.29
C SER A 42 -29.64 -3.25 -13.52
N GLU A 43 -30.20 -2.40 -14.39
CA GLU A 43 -30.82 -2.83 -15.65
C GLU A 43 -29.80 -3.49 -16.59
N ALA A 44 -28.60 -2.90 -16.72
CA ALA A 44 -27.54 -3.46 -17.56
C ALA A 44 -27.15 -4.87 -17.07
N VAL A 45 -26.99 -5.06 -15.76
CA VAL A 45 -26.63 -6.38 -15.18
C VAL A 45 -27.72 -7.42 -15.44
N GLU A 46 -28.99 -7.05 -15.37
CA GLU A 46 -30.11 -7.95 -15.68
C GLU A 46 -30.14 -8.39 -17.15
N ASN A 47 -29.66 -7.54 -18.06
CA ASN A 47 -29.58 -7.82 -19.50
C ASN A 47 -28.28 -8.51 -19.92
N ILE A 48 -27.39 -8.85 -18.98
CA ILE A 48 -26.24 -9.71 -19.28
C ILE A 48 -26.73 -11.14 -19.40
N HIS A 49 -27.05 -11.53 -20.63
CA HIS A 49 -27.31 -12.92 -20.98
C HIS A 49 -26.02 -13.56 -21.50
N ALA A 50 -25.45 -14.46 -20.71
CA ALA A 50 -24.32 -15.28 -21.12
C ALA A 50 -24.72 -16.75 -21.00
N GLU A 51 -24.53 -17.49 -22.09
CA GLU A 51 -24.51 -18.94 -22.06
C GLU A 51 -23.03 -19.35 -22.06
N VAL A 52 -22.59 -20.09 -21.04
CA VAL A 52 -21.23 -20.65 -21.03
C VAL A 52 -21.22 -21.84 -21.97
N THR A 53 -21.15 -21.56 -23.26
CA THR A 53 -20.76 -22.55 -24.27
C THR A 53 -19.25 -22.73 -24.15
N GLU A 54 -18.78 -23.98 -24.06
CA GLU A 54 -17.35 -24.25 -24.26
C GLU A 54 -16.97 -23.69 -25.63
N TYR A 55 -16.20 -22.61 -25.61
CA TYR A 55 -15.74 -21.94 -26.81
C TYR A 55 -14.66 -22.81 -27.45
N GLU A 56 -15.07 -23.67 -28.39
CA GLU A 56 -14.15 -24.22 -29.38
C GLU A 56 -13.75 -23.07 -30.31
N PHE A 57 -12.46 -22.72 -30.29
CA PHE A 57 -11.91 -21.88 -31.34
C PHE A 57 -12.09 -22.62 -32.67
N GLU A 58 -12.89 -22.06 -33.58
CA GLU A 58 -12.66 -22.31 -35.01
C GLU A 58 -11.31 -21.67 -35.33
N THR A 59 -10.25 -22.47 -35.20
CA THR A 59 -8.96 -22.19 -35.82
C THR A 59 -9.23 -21.91 -37.29
N LEU A 60 -8.72 -20.79 -37.79
CA LEU A 60 -8.42 -20.67 -39.22
C LEU A 60 -7.63 -21.93 -39.57
N ALA A 61 -8.29 -22.86 -40.26
CA ALA A 61 -7.69 -24.10 -40.71
C ALA A 61 -6.63 -23.72 -41.75
N ASP A 62 -5.41 -23.48 -41.27
CA ASP A 62 -4.27 -24.02 -41.99
C ASP A 62 -4.55 -25.52 -42.10
N GLU A 63 -4.39 -26.07 -43.30
CA GLU A 63 -4.64 -27.48 -43.65
C GLU A 63 -3.62 -28.42 -42.96
N GLU A 64 -3.39 -28.27 -41.65
CA GLU A 64 -2.68 -29.21 -40.81
C GLU A 64 -3.72 -30.10 -40.11
N GLU A 65 -3.55 -31.41 -40.20
CA GLU A 65 -4.36 -32.37 -39.45
C GLU A 65 -4.35 -31.99 -37.96
N ASP A 66 -5.52 -31.91 -37.31
CA ASP A 66 -5.60 -31.77 -35.86
C ASP A 66 -5.06 -33.04 -35.20
N LEU A 67 -3.75 -33.03 -34.96
CA LEU A 67 -3.00 -34.08 -34.28
C LEU A 67 -3.05 -33.93 -32.75
N SER A 68 -3.87 -33.01 -32.22
CA SER A 68 -4.06 -32.85 -30.79
C SER A 68 -4.79 -34.05 -30.18
N ILE A 69 -4.43 -34.37 -28.94
CA ILE A 69 -5.06 -35.44 -28.17
C ILE A 69 -5.80 -34.86 -26.97
N PRO A 70 -6.84 -35.54 -26.45
CA PRO A 70 -7.50 -35.12 -25.21
C PRO A 70 -6.49 -34.98 -24.06
N ALA A 71 -6.59 -33.92 -23.26
CA ALA A 71 -5.68 -33.71 -22.15
C ALA A 71 -5.84 -34.78 -21.06
N GLU A 72 -4.71 -35.30 -20.58
CA GLU A 72 -4.69 -36.23 -19.45
C GLU A 72 -4.90 -35.48 -18.12
N PRO A 73 -5.65 -36.04 -17.15
CA PRO A 73 -6.01 -35.35 -15.91
C PRO A 73 -4.82 -34.95 -15.02
N ASP A 74 -3.74 -35.71 -15.06
CA ASP A 74 -2.52 -35.55 -14.27
C ASP A 74 -1.51 -34.58 -14.90
N VAL A 75 -1.64 -34.27 -16.19
CA VAL A 75 -0.78 -33.29 -16.88
C VAL A 75 -1.23 -31.89 -16.54
N ARG A 76 -0.36 -31.01 -16.04
CA ARG A 76 -0.76 -29.64 -15.67
C ARG A 76 -1.10 -28.79 -16.89
N ASN A 77 -2.08 -27.89 -16.79
CA ASN A 77 -2.35 -26.93 -17.86
C ASN A 77 -1.14 -26.01 -18.09
N PHE A 78 -0.88 -25.63 -19.35
CA PHE A 78 0.28 -24.85 -19.79
C PHE A 78 1.60 -25.54 -19.40
N SER A 79 1.75 -26.81 -19.77
CA SER A 79 2.99 -27.56 -19.50
C SER A 79 3.28 -28.57 -20.59
N TYR A 80 4.55 -28.90 -20.77
CA TYR A 80 4.96 -29.97 -21.68
C TYR A 80 4.77 -31.35 -21.05
N THR A 81 4.44 -32.36 -21.84
CA THR A 81 4.43 -33.76 -21.41
C THR A 81 4.94 -34.66 -22.52
N ILE A 82 5.20 -35.92 -22.19
CA ILE A 82 5.60 -36.95 -23.15
C ILE A 82 4.47 -37.99 -23.22
N ALA A 83 3.84 -38.12 -24.38
CA ALA A 83 2.86 -39.16 -24.67
C ALA A 83 3.31 -39.91 -25.94
N ASP A 84 3.29 -41.24 -25.90
CA ASP A 84 3.76 -42.12 -27.00
C ASP A 84 5.16 -41.75 -27.57
N GLY A 85 6.04 -41.26 -26.71
CA GLY A 85 7.41 -40.86 -27.07
C GLY A 85 7.55 -39.49 -27.76
N LYS A 86 6.43 -38.82 -28.05
CA LYS A 86 6.37 -37.46 -28.61
C LYS A 86 6.12 -36.42 -27.53
N ILE A 87 6.54 -35.19 -27.78
CA ILE A 87 6.29 -34.06 -26.88
C ILE A 87 4.94 -33.45 -27.22
N TYR A 88 4.14 -33.22 -26.19
CA TYR A 88 2.90 -32.47 -26.27
C TYR A 88 2.96 -31.27 -25.33
N TYR A 89 2.23 -30.21 -25.65
CA TYR A 89 2.00 -29.06 -24.78
C TYR A 89 0.52 -28.98 -24.46
N ARG A 90 0.18 -28.98 -23.17
CA ARG A 90 -1.22 -28.93 -22.73
C ARG A 90 -1.72 -27.49 -22.73
N GLU A 91 -2.80 -27.26 -23.46
CA GLU A 91 -3.60 -26.03 -23.40
C GLU A 91 -5.06 -26.40 -23.13
N ASN A 92 -5.51 -26.06 -21.93
CA ASN A 92 -6.84 -26.35 -21.41
C ASN A 92 -7.18 -27.85 -21.47
N SER A 93 -8.06 -28.22 -22.39
CA SER A 93 -8.59 -29.59 -22.58
C SER A 93 -7.89 -30.37 -23.69
N ARG A 94 -6.89 -29.77 -24.34
CA ARG A 94 -6.16 -30.35 -25.47
C ARG A 94 -4.66 -30.44 -25.17
N MET A 95 -4.01 -31.45 -25.73
CA MET A 95 -2.57 -31.59 -25.75
C MET A 95 -2.12 -31.52 -27.21
N ASN A 96 -1.40 -30.45 -27.55
CA ASN A 96 -0.97 -30.15 -28.91
C ASN A 96 0.45 -30.71 -29.13
N PRO A 97 0.71 -31.46 -30.22
CA PRO A 97 2.06 -31.96 -30.49
C PRO A 97 3.02 -30.80 -30.72
N VAL A 98 4.26 -30.96 -30.25
CA VAL A 98 5.29 -29.92 -30.34
C VAL A 98 6.39 -30.37 -31.29
N GLU A 99 6.47 -29.71 -32.44
CA GLU A 99 7.56 -29.91 -33.40
C GLU A 99 8.68 -28.90 -33.17
N VAL A 100 9.85 -29.41 -32.78
CA VAL A 100 11.05 -28.60 -32.53
C VAL A 100 12.29 -29.34 -33.02
N SER A 101 13.41 -28.63 -33.15
CA SER A 101 14.68 -29.28 -33.48
C SER A 101 15.02 -30.40 -32.50
N VAL A 102 15.71 -31.45 -32.95
CA VAL A 102 16.15 -32.58 -32.11
C VAL A 102 16.88 -32.11 -30.84
N THR A 103 17.64 -31.02 -30.93
CA THR A 103 18.35 -30.47 -29.76
C THR A 103 17.38 -29.83 -28.75
N ALA A 104 16.40 -29.06 -29.23
CA ALA A 104 15.36 -28.48 -28.38
C ALA A 104 14.45 -29.55 -27.79
N GLU A 105 14.07 -30.57 -28.57
CA GLU A 105 13.29 -31.72 -28.11
C GLU A 105 13.97 -32.41 -26.92
N ASN A 106 15.28 -32.69 -27.03
CA ASN A 106 16.01 -33.32 -25.94
C ASN A 106 16.22 -32.40 -24.72
N ARG A 107 16.25 -31.08 -24.90
CA ARG A 107 16.25 -30.12 -23.78
C ARG A 107 14.93 -30.17 -23.04
N ILE A 108 13.81 -30.10 -23.77
CA ILE A 108 12.45 -30.17 -23.21
C ILE A 108 12.27 -31.50 -22.45
N LYS A 109 12.61 -32.64 -23.06
CA LYS A 109 12.53 -33.96 -22.40
C LYS A 109 13.35 -34.02 -21.10
N GLY A 110 14.56 -33.45 -21.09
CA GLY A 110 15.38 -33.37 -19.89
C GLY A 110 14.75 -32.52 -18.78
N MET A 111 14.21 -31.35 -19.14
CA MET A 111 13.54 -30.45 -18.18
C MET A 111 12.21 -31.00 -17.67
N ILE A 112 11.44 -31.73 -18.49
CA ILE A 112 10.26 -32.50 -18.03
C ILE A 112 10.67 -33.47 -16.92
N GLY A 113 11.72 -34.27 -17.13
CA GLY A 113 12.18 -35.23 -16.12
C GLY A 113 12.60 -34.58 -14.80
N ILE A 114 13.32 -33.44 -14.87
CA ILE A 114 13.69 -32.67 -13.67
C ILE A 114 12.43 -32.11 -12.99
N ARG A 115 11.51 -31.51 -13.77
CA ARG A 115 10.26 -30.92 -13.25
C ARG A 115 9.43 -31.95 -12.52
N ASP A 116 9.21 -33.12 -13.11
CA ASP A 116 8.35 -34.15 -12.53
C ASP A 116 8.97 -34.66 -11.22
N CYS A 117 10.29 -34.87 -11.20
CA CYS A 117 11.03 -35.22 -9.98
C CYS A 117 10.90 -34.14 -8.89
N VAL A 118 11.04 -32.86 -9.25
CA VAL A 118 10.86 -31.74 -8.32
C VAL A 118 9.43 -31.68 -7.78
N ARG A 119 8.41 -31.90 -8.62
CA ARG A 119 7.00 -31.90 -8.19
C ARG A 119 6.70 -33.03 -7.22
N THR A 120 7.20 -34.24 -7.49
CA THR A 120 7.10 -35.38 -6.55
C THR A 120 7.81 -35.07 -5.23
N LEU A 121 9.00 -34.45 -5.29
CA LEU A 121 9.73 -34.06 -4.08
C LEU A 121 8.96 -33.01 -3.25
N ILE A 122 8.30 -32.03 -3.90
CA ILE A 122 7.42 -31.06 -3.24
C ILE A 122 6.25 -31.78 -2.57
N GLU A 123 5.62 -32.74 -3.24
CA GLU A 123 4.52 -33.53 -2.69
C GLU A 123 4.96 -34.32 -1.44
N TYR A 124 6.06 -35.07 -1.52
CA TYR A 124 6.60 -35.81 -0.38
C TYR A 124 6.91 -34.92 0.82
N GLN A 125 7.47 -33.73 0.57
CA GLN A 125 7.77 -32.78 1.62
C GLN A 125 6.53 -32.12 2.20
N THR A 126 5.47 -31.91 1.40
CA THR A 126 4.21 -31.26 1.80
C THR A 126 3.30 -32.22 2.58
N GLU A 127 3.26 -33.49 2.21
CA GLU A 127 2.45 -34.54 2.84
C GLU A 127 3.19 -35.29 3.97
N ASP A 128 4.34 -34.77 4.40
CA ASP A 128 5.18 -35.29 5.48
C ASP A 128 5.58 -36.77 5.35
N PHE A 129 6.02 -37.15 4.15
CA PHE A 129 6.57 -38.49 3.91
C PHE A 129 7.86 -38.71 4.73
N PRO A 130 8.22 -39.97 5.03
CA PRO A 130 9.47 -40.30 5.72
C PRO A 130 10.70 -39.79 4.96
N ASP A 131 11.74 -39.39 5.70
CA ASP A 131 12.95 -38.80 5.12
C ASP A 131 13.64 -39.70 4.07
N SER A 132 13.49 -41.02 4.18
CA SER A 132 14.02 -41.96 3.16
C SER A 132 13.41 -41.77 1.76
N TYR A 133 12.14 -41.39 1.66
CA TYR A 133 11.50 -41.09 0.36
C TYR A 133 12.06 -39.79 -0.21
N ILE A 134 12.25 -38.79 0.65
CA ILE A 134 12.79 -37.48 0.30
C ILE A 134 14.23 -37.60 -0.17
N GLU A 135 15.09 -38.29 0.60
CA GLU A 135 16.51 -38.51 0.25
C GLU A 135 16.67 -39.27 -1.08
N ASN A 136 15.82 -40.27 -1.33
CA ASN A 136 15.84 -41.02 -2.59
C ASN A 136 15.45 -40.13 -3.78
N GLU A 137 14.39 -39.33 -3.65
CA GLU A 137 13.96 -38.44 -4.73
C GLU A 137 14.97 -37.28 -4.93
N GLN A 138 15.62 -36.80 -3.87
CA GLN A 138 16.73 -35.84 -3.96
C GLN A 138 17.94 -36.40 -4.70
N LYS A 139 18.27 -37.67 -4.47
CA LYS A 139 19.35 -38.35 -5.21
C LYS A 139 19.01 -38.43 -6.70
N LYS A 140 17.78 -38.81 -7.03
CA LYS A 140 17.29 -38.83 -8.41
C LYS A 140 17.30 -37.45 -9.05
N LEU A 141 16.90 -36.41 -8.31
CA LEU A 141 16.97 -35.02 -8.76
C LEU A 141 18.41 -34.61 -9.09
N ASN A 142 19.38 -34.95 -8.23
CA ASN A 142 20.80 -34.69 -8.49
C ASN A 142 21.28 -35.39 -9.76
N GLU A 143 20.96 -36.67 -9.95
CA GLU A 143 21.36 -37.44 -11.12
C GLU A 143 20.78 -36.84 -12.42
N LEU A 144 19.49 -36.49 -12.42
CA LEU A 144 18.82 -35.85 -13.56
C LEU A 144 19.41 -34.48 -13.88
N TYR A 145 19.59 -33.64 -12.87
CA TYR A 145 20.16 -32.29 -13.04
C TYR A 145 21.59 -32.33 -13.53
N ASP A 146 22.46 -33.16 -12.93
CA ASP A 146 23.88 -33.23 -13.31
C ASP A 146 24.05 -33.78 -14.73
N ALA A 147 23.24 -34.77 -15.12
CA ALA A 147 23.22 -35.29 -16.48
C ALA A 147 22.75 -34.23 -17.49
N PHE A 148 21.70 -33.47 -17.15
CA PHE A 148 21.20 -32.37 -17.98
C PHE A 148 22.22 -31.24 -18.12
N SER A 149 22.73 -30.73 -16.99
CA SER A 149 23.64 -29.58 -16.93
C SER A 149 24.96 -29.87 -17.65
N LYS A 150 25.48 -31.10 -17.53
CA LYS A 150 26.68 -31.53 -18.28
C LYS A 150 26.50 -31.45 -19.80
N LYS A 151 25.28 -31.68 -20.31
CA LYS A 151 25.00 -31.73 -21.75
C LYS A 151 24.49 -30.41 -22.31
N TYR A 152 23.68 -29.67 -21.55
CA TYR A 152 22.96 -28.49 -22.03
C TYR A 152 23.25 -27.21 -21.25
N GLY A 153 24.14 -27.26 -20.26
CA GLY A 153 24.43 -26.14 -19.37
C GLY A 153 23.30 -25.87 -18.36
N LEU A 154 23.38 -24.71 -17.71
CA LEU A 154 22.44 -24.27 -16.68
C LEU A 154 21.00 -24.19 -17.21
N ILE A 155 20.02 -24.50 -16.35
CA ILE A 155 18.58 -24.35 -16.64
C ILE A 155 18.27 -22.90 -17.01
N ASN A 156 18.89 -21.94 -16.31
CA ASN A 156 18.73 -20.51 -16.57
C ASN A 156 19.45 -20.01 -17.83
N SER A 157 20.16 -20.87 -18.58
CA SER A 157 20.81 -20.43 -19.81
C SER A 157 19.79 -20.06 -20.90
N ARG A 158 20.12 -19.05 -21.72
CA ARG A 158 19.24 -18.53 -22.79
C ARG A 158 18.68 -19.61 -23.71
N ALA A 159 19.47 -20.64 -24.04
CA ALA A 159 19.05 -21.72 -24.92
C ALA A 159 18.04 -22.68 -24.26
N ASN A 160 18.13 -22.87 -22.94
CA ASN A 160 17.21 -23.72 -22.19
C ASN A 160 15.93 -22.94 -21.84
N ASN A 161 16.06 -21.66 -21.45
CA ASN A 161 14.93 -20.72 -21.32
C ASN A 161 14.09 -20.71 -22.62
N SER A 162 14.71 -20.43 -23.76
CA SER A 162 14.01 -20.37 -25.05
C SER A 162 13.33 -21.69 -25.45
N ALA A 163 13.76 -22.82 -24.92
CA ALA A 163 13.18 -24.13 -25.22
C ALA A 163 12.00 -24.49 -24.31
N PHE A 164 11.88 -23.87 -23.13
CA PHE A 164 10.97 -24.34 -22.07
C PHE A 164 10.21 -23.23 -21.34
N ASN A 165 10.43 -21.95 -21.69
CA ASN A 165 9.80 -20.81 -21.01
C ASN A 165 8.26 -20.83 -21.04
N SER A 166 7.66 -21.50 -22.02
CA SER A 166 6.21 -21.66 -22.12
C SER A 166 5.66 -22.61 -21.06
N ASP A 167 6.49 -23.46 -20.45
CA ASP A 167 6.05 -24.33 -19.35
C ASP A 167 5.81 -23.53 -18.08
N SER A 168 4.62 -23.68 -17.49
CA SER A 168 4.23 -23.05 -16.23
C SER A 168 5.15 -23.38 -15.05
N SER A 169 5.98 -24.43 -15.14
CA SER A 169 6.96 -24.81 -14.12
C SER A 169 8.38 -24.33 -14.44
N TYR A 170 8.61 -23.57 -15.51
CA TYR A 170 9.95 -23.07 -15.86
C TYR A 170 10.57 -22.24 -14.72
N CYS A 171 9.80 -21.34 -14.09
CA CYS A 171 10.28 -20.54 -12.97
C CYS A 171 10.64 -21.41 -11.74
N LEU A 172 9.93 -22.52 -11.53
CA LEU A 172 10.25 -23.49 -10.48
C LEU A 172 11.60 -24.16 -10.76
N LEU A 173 11.81 -24.60 -12.00
CA LEU A 173 13.10 -25.16 -12.40
C LEU A 173 14.24 -24.14 -12.32
N SER A 174 13.96 -22.88 -12.68
CA SER A 174 14.94 -21.79 -12.60
C SER A 174 15.40 -21.54 -11.15
N SER A 175 14.50 -21.70 -10.18
CA SER A 175 14.81 -21.58 -8.74
C SER A 175 15.73 -22.68 -8.18
N LEU A 176 16.02 -23.73 -8.96
CA LEU A 176 16.99 -24.77 -8.59
C LEU A 176 18.43 -24.29 -8.60
N GLU A 177 18.70 -23.16 -9.27
CA GLU A 177 20.03 -22.60 -9.44
C GLU A 177 20.10 -21.27 -8.71
N ILE A 178 20.99 -21.16 -7.73
CA ILE A 178 21.24 -19.91 -7.03
C ILE A 178 22.28 -19.14 -7.84
N LEU A 179 21.88 -17.98 -8.37
CA LEU A 179 22.71 -17.10 -9.19
C LEU A 179 23.07 -15.82 -8.40
N ASP A 180 24.15 -15.14 -8.80
CA ASP A 180 24.46 -13.79 -8.32
C ASP A 180 23.73 -12.71 -9.13
N ASP A 181 23.91 -11.44 -8.76
CA ASP A 181 23.30 -10.28 -9.44
C ASP A 181 23.75 -10.13 -10.91
N GLU A 182 24.83 -10.79 -11.32
CA GLU A 182 25.36 -10.81 -12.69
C GLU A 182 24.91 -12.06 -13.48
N GLY A 183 24.15 -12.96 -12.86
CA GLY A 183 23.67 -14.21 -13.45
C GLY A 183 24.68 -15.36 -13.43
N ASN A 184 25.76 -15.25 -12.65
CA ASN A 184 26.72 -16.33 -12.49
C ASN A 184 26.21 -17.39 -11.50
N PHE A 185 26.45 -18.66 -11.82
CA PHE A 185 26.07 -19.76 -10.94
C PHE A 185 26.89 -19.79 -9.66
N ILE A 186 26.21 -19.69 -8.52
CA ILE A 186 26.82 -19.81 -7.19
C ILE A 186 26.77 -21.27 -6.72
N ARG A 187 25.57 -21.86 -6.68
CA ARG A 187 25.34 -23.21 -6.15
C ARG A 187 23.96 -23.76 -6.54
N LYS A 188 23.77 -25.07 -6.33
CA LYS A 188 22.45 -25.71 -6.33
C LYS A 188 21.60 -25.21 -5.16
N ALA A 189 20.28 -25.15 -5.36
CA ALA A 189 19.31 -24.84 -4.32
C ALA A 189 19.30 -25.90 -3.20
N ASP A 190 18.76 -25.53 -2.05
CA ASP A 190 18.77 -26.42 -0.87
C ASP A 190 17.92 -27.68 -1.06
N MET A 191 16.93 -27.64 -1.98
CA MET A 191 16.04 -28.75 -2.29
C MET A 191 16.77 -30.01 -2.79
N PHE A 192 17.99 -29.88 -3.30
CA PHE A 192 18.84 -31.02 -3.70
C PHE A 192 19.37 -31.84 -2.52
N SER A 193 19.30 -31.33 -1.29
CA SER A 193 19.97 -31.94 -0.13
C SER A 193 19.24 -31.79 1.20
N LYS A 194 18.21 -30.93 1.26
CA LYS A 194 17.49 -30.59 2.48
C LYS A 194 15.99 -30.50 2.23
N ARG A 195 15.21 -30.63 3.30
CA ARG A 195 13.78 -30.33 3.29
C ARG A 195 13.57 -28.82 3.22
N THR A 196 12.89 -28.36 2.19
CA THR A 196 12.66 -26.95 1.83
C THR A 196 11.21 -26.49 1.98
N ILE A 197 10.34 -27.29 2.59
CA ILE A 197 8.94 -26.91 2.86
C ILE A 197 8.67 -27.05 4.36
N LYS A 198 8.40 -25.93 5.02
CA LYS A 198 8.03 -25.90 6.44
C LYS A 198 6.60 -26.37 6.63
N GLN A 199 6.41 -27.36 7.52
CA GLN A 199 5.09 -27.92 7.82
C GLN A 199 4.23 -27.01 8.70
N LYS A 200 2.90 -27.14 8.54
CA LYS A 200 1.95 -26.53 9.47
C LYS A 200 1.84 -27.39 10.71
N VAL A 201 2.36 -26.90 11.84
CA VAL A 201 2.11 -27.50 13.14
C VAL A 201 0.89 -26.83 13.76
N THR A 202 -0.19 -27.60 13.95
CA THR A 202 -1.38 -27.09 14.65
C THR A 202 -1.19 -27.26 16.14
N VAL A 203 -1.04 -26.15 16.86
CA VAL A 203 -0.97 -26.16 18.32
C VAL A 203 -2.40 -26.28 18.88
N THR A 204 -2.63 -27.29 19.71
CA THR A 204 -3.95 -27.57 20.31
C THR A 204 -4.06 -27.15 21.77
N SER A 205 -2.94 -26.92 22.45
CA SER A 205 -2.91 -26.41 23.83
C SER A 205 -1.60 -25.71 24.15
N VAL A 206 -1.64 -24.73 25.06
CA VAL A 206 -0.48 -23.99 25.59
C VAL A 206 -0.67 -23.71 27.09
N ASP A 207 0.44 -23.49 27.81
CA ASP A 207 0.41 -23.32 29.26
C ASP A 207 0.14 -21.87 29.69
N THR A 208 0.49 -20.89 28.84
CA THR A 208 0.45 -19.47 29.20
C THR A 208 -0.48 -18.63 28.32
N ALA A 209 -1.04 -17.56 28.89
CA ALA A 209 -1.85 -16.61 28.12
C ALA A 209 -1.02 -15.86 27.05
N SER A 210 0.28 -15.67 27.28
CA SER A 210 1.19 -15.03 26.33
C SER A 210 1.43 -15.87 25.08
N GLU A 211 1.61 -17.19 25.22
CA GLU A 211 1.68 -18.11 24.08
C GLU A 211 0.35 -18.15 23.32
N ALA A 212 -0.77 -18.18 24.04
CA ALA A 212 -2.10 -18.14 23.43
C ALA A 212 -2.32 -16.83 22.65
N LEU A 213 -1.87 -15.69 23.16
CA LEU A 213 -1.93 -14.40 22.48
C LEU A 213 -1.13 -14.42 21.19
N ALA A 214 0.11 -14.92 21.23
CA ALA A 214 0.97 -15.05 20.05
C ALA A 214 0.29 -15.89 18.95
N LEU A 215 -0.28 -17.05 19.33
CA LEU A 215 -1.04 -17.90 18.41
C LEU A 215 -2.31 -17.22 17.88
N SER A 216 -3.03 -16.50 18.73
CA SER A 216 -4.23 -15.76 18.33
C SER A 216 -3.91 -14.68 17.29
N LEU A 217 -2.86 -13.89 17.51
CA LEU A 217 -2.40 -12.90 16.52
C LEU A 217 -1.86 -13.56 15.24
N ALA A 218 -1.20 -14.72 15.35
CA ALA A 218 -0.63 -15.45 14.22
C ALA A 218 -1.65 -16.20 13.36
N GLU A 219 -2.77 -16.66 13.93
CA GLU A 219 -3.77 -17.50 13.25
C GLU A 219 -5.12 -16.79 13.04
N LYS A 220 -5.46 -15.79 13.87
CA LYS A 220 -6.73 -15.05 13.82
C LYS A 220 -6.57 -13.57 13.50
N THR A 221 -5.33 -13.08 13.42
CA THR A 221 -4.97 -11.68 13.13
C THR A 221 -5.59 -10.66 14.08
N LYS A 222 -6.04 -11.10 15.25
CA LYS A 222 -6.67 -10.30 16.30
C LYS A 222 -6.58 -11.04 17.63
N ILE A 223 -6.92 -10.36 18.72
CA ILE A 223 -7.10 -11.01 20.03
C ILE A 223 -8.46 -11.73 20.02
N ASP A 224 -8.44 -13.00 19.65
CA ASP A 224 -9.59 -13.90 19.71
C ASP A 224 -9.60 -14.62 21.06
N ILE A 225 -10.38 -14.08 22.00
CA ILE A 225 -10.47 -14.59 23.39
C ILE A 225 -11.01 -16.01 23.42
N GLU A 226 -12.04 -16.34 22.62
CA GLU A 226 -12.62 -17.68 22.59
C GLU A 226 -11.57 -18.72 22.17
N TYR A 227 -10.79 -18.39 21.13
CA TYR A 227 -9.66 -19.22 20.71
C TYR A 227 -8.61 -19.37 21.82
N MET A 228 -8.24 -18.28 22.50
CA MET A 228 -7.25 -18.33 23.59
C MET A 228 -7.73 -19.15 24.80
N CYS A 229 -9.01 -19.03 25.18
CA CYS A 229 -9.63 -19.87 26.21
C CYS A 229 -9.59 -21.35 25.80
N SER A 230 -9.86 -21.66 24.52
CA SER A 230 -9.83 -23.05 24.04
C SER A 230 -8.42 -23.69 24.10
N LEU A 231 -7.36 -22.90 23.95
CA LEU A 231 -5.98 -23.38 24.00
C LEU A 231 -5.47 -23.56 25.43
N THR A 232 -5.87 -22.69 26.34
CA THR A 232 -5.34 -22.61 27.71
C THR A 232 -6.23 -23.28 28.76
N GLY A 233 -7.53 -23.40 28.48
CA GLY A 233 -8.55 -23.78 29.46
C GLY A 233 -8.88 -22.71 30.50
N LYS A 234 -8.29 -21.51 30.40
CA LYS A 234 -8.52 -20.37 31.30
C LYS A 234 -9.80 -19.61 30.95
N SER A 235 -10.35 -18.89 31.91
CA SER A 235 -11.45 -17.95 31.66
C SER A 235 -10.95 -16.67 30.97
N GLU A 236 -11.87 -15.90 30.40
CA GLU A 236 -11.53 -14.60 29.81
C GLU A 236 -10.88 -13.66 30.85
N GLU A 237 -11.41 -13.64 32.07
CA GLU A 237 -10.93 -12.78 33.15
C GLU A 237 -9.51 -13.15 33.57
N GLU A 238 -9.20 -14.45 33.65
CA GLU A 238 -7.84 -14.94 33.94
C GLU A 238 -6.86 -14.56 32.84
N ILE A 239 -7.24 -14.71 31.57
CA ILE A 239 -6.41 -14.31 30.42
C ILE A 239 -6.18 -12.80 30.42
N ALA A 240 -7.20 -12.00 30.68
CA ALA A 240 -7.09 -10.54 30.71
C ALA A 240 -6.18 -10.06 31.84
N GLU A 241 -6.25 -10.68 33.03
CA GLU A 241 -5.36 -10.34 34.15
C GLU A 241 -3.92 -10.81 33.90
N ASP A 242 -3.71 -12.00 33.33
CA ASP A 242 -2.38 -12.50 32.96
C ASP A 242 -1.69 -11.62 31.90
N LEU A 243 -2.48 -10.99 31.01
CA LEU A 243 -2.00 -10.15 29.91
C LEU A 243 -2.12 -8.65 30.19
N LYS A 244 -2.28 -8.26 31.45
CA LYS A 244 -2.42 -6.87 31.88
C LYS A 244 -1.22 -6.03 31.43
N GLY A 245 -1.52 -4.96 30.68
CA GLY A 245 -0.50 -4.08 30.09
C GLY A 245 0.10 -4.57 28.77
N VAL A 246 -0.17 -5.82 28.38
CA VAL A 246 0.13 -6.36 27.04
C VAL A 246 -1.08 -6.21 26.12
N ILE A 247 -2.29 -6.33 26.67
CA ILE A 247 -3.56 -6.07 25.99
C ILE A 247 -4.37 -5.03 26.77
N PHE A 248 -5.26 -4.33 26.07
CA PHE A 248 -6.12 -3.30 26.64
C PHE A 248 -7.57 -3.52 26.22
N LEU A 249 -8.50 -3.37 27.17
CA LEU A 249 -9.93 -3.32 26.88
C LEU A 249 -10.22 -2.06 26.06
N ASN A 250 -10.98 -2.18 24.97
CA ASN A 250 -11.29 -1.07 24.09
C ASN A 250 -12.53 -0.31 24.58
N PRO A 251 -12.43 0.99 24.96
CA PRO A 251 -13.58 1.78 25.40
C PRO A 251 -14.68 1.92 24.33
N ARG A 252 -14.33 1.76 23.05
CA ARG A 252 -15.27 1.84 21.93
C ARG A 252 -16.03 0.53 21.68
N TYR A 253 -15.66 -0.55 22.36
CA TYR A 253 -16.28 -1.85 22.18
C TYR A 253 -17.72 -1.86 22.71
N SER A 254 -18.60 -2.41 21.91
CA SER A 254 -19.91 -2.92 22.32
C SER A 254 -20.26 -4.13 21.45
N GLU A 255 -21.16 -4.99 21.93
CA GLU A 255 -21.64 -6.17 21.18
C GLU A 255 -22.21 -5.84 19.79
N ARG A 256 -22.64 -4.58 19.58
CA ARG A 256 -23.20 -4.09 18.32
C ARG A 256 -22.19 -3.35 17.44
N SER A 257 -21.02 -3.02 17.97
CA SER A 257 -19.94 -2.36 17.23
C SER A 257 -19.10 -3.37 16.44
N ARG A 258 -18.38 -2.88 15.42
CA ARG A 258 -17.34 -3.67 14.72
C ARG A 258 -15.99 -3.62 15.42
N GLU A 259 -15.91 -2.91 16.54
CA GLU A 259 -14.68 -2.74 17.31
C GLU A 259 -14.31 -4.05 17.99
N LEU A 260 -13.01 -4.29 18.15
CA LEU A 260 -12.51 -5.44 18.92
C LEU A 260 -12.59 -5.14 20.41
N LYS A 261 -12.98 -6.14 21.21
CA LYS A 261 -13.06 -6.02 22.68
C LYS A 261 -11.69 -5.74 23.30
N TYR A 262 -10.67 -6.48 22.89
CA TYR A 262 -9.29 -6.27 23.32
C TYR A 262 -8.42 -5.88 22.14
N LEU A 263 -7.48 -4.98 22.40
CA LEU A 263 -6.46 -4.55 21.46
C LEU A 263 -5.06 -4.81 22.05
N PRO A 264 -4.09 -5.24 21.24
CA PRO A 264 -2.72 -5.38 21.70
C PRO A 264 -2.12 -4.00 21.97
N ALA A 265 -1.13 -3.93 22.86
CA ALA A 265 -0.55 -2.66 23.33
C ALA A 265 0.00 -1.79 22.19
N ASP A 266 0.62 -2.39 21.16
CA ASP A 266 1.14 -1.66 19.99
C ASP A 266 0.03 -0.94 19.22
N GLU A 267 -1.15 -1.55 19.10
CA GLU A 267 -2.32 -0.96 18.44
C GLU A 267 -3.05 0.04 19.33
N TYR A 268 -3.27 -0.30 20.60
CA TYR A 268 -4.00 0.56 21.51
C TYR A 268 -3.23 1.85 21.81
N LEU A 269 -1.91 1.75 22.04
CA LEU A 269 -1.03 2.85 22.42
C LEU A 269 -0.40 3.56 21.20
N SER A 270 -0.98 3.43 20.01
CA SER A 270 -0.61 4.17 18.80
C SER A 270 -1.79 4.98 18.25
N GLY A 271 -1.58 5.79 17.21
CA GLY A 271 -2.60 6.70 16.69
C GLY A 271 -2.79 7.92 17.59
N ASN A 272 -3.99 8.51 17.60
CA ASN A 272 -4.29 9.73 18.34
C ASN A 272 -4.40 9.47 19.86
N ILE A 273 -3.30 9.69 20.58
CA ILE A 273 -3.19 9.39 22.01
C ILE A 273 -4.08 10.31 22.86
N ARG A 274 -4.24 11.59 22.48
CA ARG A 274 -5.09 12.53 23.23
C ARG A 274 -6.56 12.17 23.15
N GLU A 275 -7.04 11.79 21.97
CA GLU A 275 -8.41 11.32 21.77
C GLU A 275 -8.68 10.04 22.56
N LYS A 276 -7.82 9.03 22.40
CA LYS A 276 -7.92 7.77 23.16
C LYS A 276 -7.85 7.99 24.67
N LEU A 277 -7.02 8.91 25.14
CA LEU A 277 -6.90 9.23 26.58
C LEU A 277 -8.19 9.86 27.11
N ASN A 278 -8.84 10.74 26.34
CA ASN A 278 -10.12 11.32 26.74
C ASN A 278 -11.20 10.24 26.82
N GLU A 279 -11.26 9.34 25.84
CA GLU A 279 -12.21 8.21 25.85
C GLU A 279 -11.97 7.27 27.03
N ALA A 280 -10.71 6.91 27.29
CA ALA A 280 -10.36 6.08 28.44
C ALA A 280 -10.70 6.74 29.77
N LYS A 281 -10.53 8.06 29.91
CA LYS A 281 -10.93 8.80 31.11
C LYS A 281 -12.44 8.79 31.31
N THR A 282 -13.21 9.06 30.26
CA THR A 282 -14.68 9.00 30.32
C THR A 282 -15.15 7.59 30.67
N ALA A 283 -14.56 6.55 30.08
CA ALA A 283 -14.91 5.18 30.42
C ALA A 283 -14.52 4.81 31.87
N ALA A 284 -13.42 5.35 32.38
CA ALA A 284 -12.97 5.15 33.76
C ALA A 284 -13.86 5.82 34.82
N GLU A 285 -14.69 6.81 34.44
CA GLU A 285 -15.69 7.40 35.34
C GLU A 285 -16.80 6.39 35.70
N ASP A 286 -17.14 5.49 34.77
CA ASP A 286 -18.18 4.48 34.92
C ASP A 286 -17.63 3.09 35.29
N ASP A 287 -16.44 2.73 34.79
CA ASP A 287 -15.78 1.45 35.03
C ASP A 287 -14.28 1.60 35.33
N SER A 288 -13.90 1.32 36.58
CA SER A 288 -12.52 1.37 37.07
C SER A 288 -11.54 0.45 36.32
N SER A 289 -12.02 -0.53 35.54
CA SER A 289 -11.17 -1.38 34.70
C SER A 289 -10.34 -0.58 33.67
N PHE A 290 -10.82 0.60 33.26
CA PHE A 290 -10.12 1.49 32.32
C PHE A 290 -9.03 2.37 32.95
N GLU A 291 -8.82 2.34 34.27
CA GLU A 291 -7.75 3.13 34.91
C GLU A 291 -6.35 2.77 34.36
N ILE A 292 -6.13 1.50 34.00
CA ILE A 292 -4.88 1.06 33.38
C ILE A 292 -4.69 1.68 31.99
N ASN A 293 -5.75 1.84 31.22
CA ASN A 293 -5.73 2.49 29.92
C ASN A 293 -5.33 3.96 30.07
N VAL A 294 -5.93 4.67 31.03
CA VAL A 294 -5.61 6.07 31.33
C VAL A 294 -4.13 6.22 31.70
N LYS A 295 -3.63 5.33 32.57
CA LYS A 295 -2.21 5.33 32.97
C LYS A 295 -1.29 5.11 31.76
N ALA A 296 -1.51 4.06 30.98
CA ALA A 296 -0.67 3.71 29.86
C ALA A 296 -0.68 4.79 28.77
N LEU A 297 -1.85 5.34 28.42
CA LEU A 297 -1.97 6.43 27.44
C LEU A 297 -1.32 7.73 27.91
N THR A 298 -1.32 7.99 29.23
CA THR A 298 -0.61 9.14 29.82
C THR A 298 0.91 8.97 29.70
N GLU A 299 1.43 7.75 29.92
CA GLU A 299 2.86 7.44 29.83
C GLU A 299 3.40 7.56 28.40
N VAL A 300 2.61 7.17 27.39
CA VAL A 300 3.02 7.24 25.97
C VAL A 300 2.65 8.56 25.29
N MET A 301 2.12 9.54 26.04
CA MET A 301 1.74 10.84 25.50
C MET A 301 2.96 11.51 24.84
N PRO A 302 2.85 11.95 23.57
CA PRO A 302 3.95 12.68 22.93
C PRO A 302 4.30 13.92 23.74
N LYS A 303 5.60 14.12 23.97
CA LYS A 303 6.09 15.29 24.70
C LYS A 303 5.71 16.55 23.93
N ASP A 304 5.10 17.50 24.62
CA ASP A 304 4.70 18.77 24.02
C ASP A 304 5.92 19.51 23.42
N LEU A 305 5.76 19.96 22.19
CA LEU A 305 6.70 20.82 21.49
C LEU A 305 6.64 22.22 22.07
N SER A 306 7.80 22.80 22.33
CA SER A 306 7.96 24.18 22.74
C SER A 306 7.86 25.14 21.54
N ALA A 307 7.68 26.44 21.81
CA ALA A 307 7.61 27.46 20.76
C ALA A 307 8.82 27.47 19.82
N GLY A 308 10.02 27.12 20.33
CA GLY A 308 11.24 27.06 19.52
C GLY A 308 11.29 25.86 18.57
N GLU A 309 10.51 24.81 18.84
CA GLU A 309 10.40 23.61 18.00
C GLU A 309 9.26 23.73 16.97
N ILE A 310 8.39 24.73 17.12
CA ILE A 310 7.24 24.96 16.24
C ILE A 310 7.59 26.05 15.23
N SER A 311 7.81 25.66 13.97
CA SER A 311 7.99 26.60 12.86
C SER A 311 6.63 27.10 12.36
N VAL A 312 6.41 28.42 12.42
CA VAL A 312 5.15 29.06 12.03
C VAL A 312 5.38 30.05 10.91
N ARG A 313 4.57 29.93 9.85
CA ARG A 313 4.53 30.91 8.75
C ARG A 313 3.21 31.66 8.76
N LEU A 314 3.23 32.92 8.32
CA LEU A 314 2.01 33.67 8.05
C LEU A 314 1.24 32.96 6.92
N GLY A 315 -0.01 32.59 7.18
CA GLY A 315 -0.83 31.72 6.32
C GLY A 315 -1.00 30.29 6.83
N ALA A 316 -0.43 29.96 8.00
CA ALA A 316 -0.73 28.70 8.67
C ALA A 316 -2.21 28.67 9.12
N THR A 317 -2.96 27.70 8.60
CA THR A 317 -4.42 27.60 8.74
C THR A 317 -4.91 27.21 10.13
N TRP A 318 -4.01 26.73 10.99
CA TRP A 318 -4.34 26.38 12.37
C TRP A 318 -4.33 27.57 13.32
N ILE A 319 -3.78 28.72 12.89
CA ILE A 319 -3.75 29.94 13.70
C ILE A 319 -5.14 30.56 13.69
N PRO A 320 -5.71 30.90 14.85
CA PRO A 320 -7.00 31.57 14.92
C PRO A 320 -6.99 32.92 14.17
N PRO A 321 -8.03 33.26 13.40
CA PRO A 321 -8.12 34.54 12.70
C PRO A 321 -7.94 35.77 13.60
N GLU A 322 -8.34 35.68 14.86
CA GLU A 322 -8.23 36.76 15.86
C GLU A 322 -6.76 37.10 16.18
N ASP A 323 -5.86 36.11 16.12
CA ASP A 323 -4.42 36.34 16.26
C ASP A 323 -3.84 37.05 15.05
N ILE A 324 -4.33 36.72 13.85
CA ILE A 324 -3.94 37.40 12.62
C ILE A 324 -4.44 38.84 12.61
N GLU A 325 -5.68 39.09 13.04
CA GLU A 325 -6.21 40.45 13.23
C GLU A 325 -5.35 41.25 14.19
N ARG A 326 -5.01 40.67 15.35
CA ARG A 326 -4.20 41.33 16.36
C ARG A 326 -2.81 41.68 15.83
N PHE A 327 -2.15 40.74 15.16
CA PHE A 327 -0.87 40.98 14.49
C PHE A 327 -0.96 42.16 13.53
N MET A 328 -1.95 42.13 12.65
CA MET A 328 -2.17 43.14 11.64
C MET A 328 -2.37 44.54 12.24
N PHE A 329 -3.20 44.66 13.28
CA PHE A 329 -3.44 45.94 13.95
C PHE A 329 -2.23 46.44 14.74
N GLU A 330 -1.49 45.57 15.41
CA GLU A 330 -0.26 45.94 16.12
C GLU A 330 0.85 46.36 15.15
N LEU A 331 1.02 45.63 14.04
CA LEU A 331 2.00 45.94 13.01
C LEU A 331 1.76 47.34 12.42
N PHE A 332 0.51 47.64 12.06
CA PHE A 332 0.13 48.90 11.44
C PHE A 332 -0.14 50.02 12.45
N GLY A 333 -0.31 49.73 13.74
CA GLY A 333 -0.75 50.71 14.73
C GLY A 333 -2.14 51.26 14.41
N THR A 334 -3.05 50.41 13.92
CA THR A 334 -4.40 50.79 13.51
C THR A 334 -5.19 51.36 14.68
N ALA A 335 -5.84 52.51 14.47
CA ALA A 335 -6.62 53.14 15.53
C ALA A 335 -7.85 52.27 15.89
N ARG A 336 -8.17 52.20 17.19
CA ARG A 336 -9.24 51.33 17.72
C ARG A 336 -10.60 51.54 17.06
N TYR A 337 -10.95 52.77 16.68
CA TYR A 337 -12.22 53.04 16.00
C TYR A 337 -12.25 52.55 14.54
N ILE A 338 -11.07 52.39 13.91
CA ILE A 338 -10.92 51.84 12.56
C ILE A 338 -10.96 50.31 12.60
N SER A 339 -10.32 49.70 13.60
CA SER A 339 -10.24 48.23 13.72
C SER A 339 -11.60 47.54 13.82
N PHE A 340 -12.66 48.24 14.24
CA PHE A 340 -14.03 47.71 14.22
C PHE A 340 -14.59 47.43 12.82
N ASN A 341 -13.95 47.90 11.75
CA ASN A 341 -14.42 47.77 10.37
C ASN A 341 -13.50 46.88 9.50
N ILE A 342 -12.53 46.21 10.10
CA ILE A 342 -11.55 45.38 9.38
C ILE A 342 -11.55 44.02 10.06
N HIS A 343 -11.83 42.96 9.31
CA HIS A 343 -11.93 41.61 9.85
C HIS A 343 -11.15 40.60 9.02
N VAL A 344 -10.59 39.59 9.67
CA VAL A 344 -9.91 38.47 9.01
C VAL A 344 -10.81 37.25 9.08
N HIS A 345 -11.08 36.66 7.92
CA HIS A 345 -11.90 35.47 7.75
C HIS A 345 -11.06 34.34 7.15
N TYR A 346 -11.23 33.12 7.65
CA TYR A 346 -10.69 31.91 7.04
C TYR A 346 -11.84 30.97 6.66
N SER A 347 -11.85 30.53 5.41
CA SER A 347 -12.83 29.56 4.92
C SER A 347 -12.26 28.15 4.99
N GLU A 348 -12.76 27.31 5.89
CA GLU A 348 -12.33 25.91 5.97
C GLU A 348 -12.66 25.11 4.70
N TYR A 349 -13.70 25.53 3.95
CA TYR A 349 -14.13 24.86 2.71
C TYR A 349 -13.21 25.15 1.52
N THR A 350 -12.79 26.41 1.34
CA THR A 350 -11.92 26.81 0.22
C THR A 350 -10.45 26.85 0.59
N GLY A 351 -10.11 26.83 1.88
CA GLY A 351 -8.75 27.00 2.38
C GLY A 351 -8.21 28.42 2.19
N GLU A 352 -9.07 29.40 1.88
CA GLU A 352 -8.67 30.77 1.58
C GLU A 352 -8.87 31.72 2.76
N TRP A 353 -7.94 32.67 2.88
CA TRP A 353 -8.03 33.79 3.80
C TRP A 353 -8.58 35.03 3.10
N ASN A 354 -9.46 35.76 3.78
CA ASN A 354 -9.97 37.04 3.32
C ASN A 354 -9.83 38.10 4.40
N ILE A 355 -9.42 39.31 4.00
CA ILE A 355 -9.47 40.48 4.88
C ILE A 355 -10.55 41.43 4.37
N GLU A 356 -11.57 41.64 5.20
CA GLU A 356 -12.62 42.61 4.98
C GLU A 356 -12.14 44.02 5.33
N GLY A 357 -12.66 45.05 4.67
CA GLY A 357 -12.40 46.43 5.09
C GLY A 357 -10.98 46.96 4.86
N LYS A 358 -10.19 46.33 4.00
CA LYS A 358 -8.77 46.68 3.68
C LYS A 358 -8.50 48.16 3.37
N SER A 359 -9.53 48.92 3.00
CA SER A 359 -9.45 50.31 2.59
C SER A 359 -9.95 51.29 3.66
N TYR A 360 -10.26 50.86 4.88
CA TYR A 360 -10.72 51.78 5.95
C TYR A 360 -9.59 52.60 6.57
N ASP A 361 -8.36 52.07 6.65
CA ASP A 361 -7.21 52.74 7.28
C ASP A 361 -6.38 53.60 6.28
N ARG A 362 -7.06 54.46 5.50
CA ARG A 362 -6.46 55.16 4.34
C ARG A 362 -5.34 56.14 4.66
N ASN A 363 -5.36 56.72 5.86
CA ASN A 363 -4.41 57.77 6.26
C ASN A 363 -3.18 57.20 7.00
N ASN A 364 -3.07 55.88 7.15
CA ASN A 364 -1.99 55.26 7.89
C ASN A 364 -0.73 55.09 7.02
N VAL A 365 0.31 55.86 7.37
CA VAL A 365 1.60 55.84 6.67
C VAL A 365 2.24 54.44 6.70
N LYS A 366 2.06 53.66 7.77
CA LYS A 366 2.62 52.31 7.85
C LYS A 366 1.96 51.38 6.81
N VAL A 367 0.66 51.52 6.59
CA VAL A 367 -0.12 50.72 5.66
C VAL A 367 0.27 51.01 4.21
N TYR A 368 0.50 52.27 3.84
CA TYR A 368 0.77 52.65 2.45
C TYR A 368 2.26 52.82 2.09
N ASN A 369 3.16 52.95 3.07
CA ASN A 369 4.60 53.16 2.81
C ASN A 369 5.51 52.15 3.51
N ALA A 370 5.27 51.86 4.80
CA ALA A 370 6.20 51.00 5.55
C ALA A 370 6.07 49.53 5.14
N TYR A 371 4.83 49.03 5.05
CA TYR A 371 4.49 47.62 4.76
C TYR A 371 3.63 47.43 3.51
N GLY A 372 3.28 48.52 2.84
CA GLY A 372 2.61 48.51 1.54
C GLY A 372 3.25 49.52 0.60
N THR A 373 2.55 49.76 -0.50
CA THR A 373 2.85 50.77 -1.50
C THR A 373 1.58 51.55 -1.81
N ASN A 374 1.70 52.61 -2.61
CA ASN A 374 0.53 53.35 -3.11
C ASN A 374 -0.41 52.50 -3.98
N ARG A 375 0.08 51.40 -4.57
CA ARG A 375 -0.68 50.54 -5.48
C ARG A 375 -1.25 49.29 -4.79
N ILE A 376 -0.57 48.79 -3.76
CA ILE A 376 -1.04 47.68 -2.93
C ILE A 376 -0.77 47.99 -1.47
N ASN A 377 -1.86 48.16 -0.70
CA ASN A 377 -1.75 48.52 0.70
C ASN A 377 -1.33 47.32 1.58
N GLY A 378 -0.87 47.59 2.80
CA GLY A 378 -0.38 46.58 3.74
C GLY A 378 -1.41 45.48 4.05
N TYR A 379 -2.70 45.81 4.17
CA TYR A 379 -3.76 44.81 4.39
C TYR A 379 -3.88 43.83 3.23
N LYS A 380 -3.85 44.33 1.98
CA LYS A 380 -3.87 43.48 0.80
C LYS A 380 -2.61 42.62 0.70
N ASN A 381 -1.46 43.17 1.11
CA ASN A 381 -0.20 42.42 1.19
C ASN A 381 -0.27 41.26 2.22
N ILE A 382 -0.85 41.51 3.40
CA ILE A 382 -1.11 40.44 4.39
C ILE A 382 -2.05 39.39 3.82
N GLU A 383 -3.16 39.76 3.16
CA GLU A 383 -4.07 38.80 2.55
C GLU A 383 -3.39 37.90 1.50
N GLU A 384 -2.59 38.47 0.58
CA GLU A 384 -1.84 37.67 -0.38
C GLU A 384 -0.86 36.72 0.33
N THR A 385 -0.21 37.19 1.40
CA THR A 385 0.71 36.39 2.19
C THR A 385 0.02 35.24 2.92
N LEU A 386 -1.15 35.49 3.51
CA LEU A 386 -1.96 34.47 4.17
C LEU A 386 -2.36 33.35 3.21
N ASN A 387 -2.60 33.70 1.94
CA ASN A 387 -2.92 32.76 0.87
C ASN A 387 -1.67 32.17 0.18
N LEU A 388 -0.47 32.38 0.74
CA LEU A 388 0.80 31.91 0.19
C LEU A 388 1.07 32.38 -1.26
N ARG A 389 0.57 33.56 -1.61
CA ARG A 389 0.75 34.19 -2.92
C ARG A 389 1.81 35.28 -2.84
N ASP A 390 2.71 35.30 -3.82
CA ASP A 390 3.61 36.44 -3.99
C ASP A 390 2.84 37.65 -4.51
N VAL A 391 3.05 38.80 -3.88
CA VAL A 391 2.45 40.04 -4.34
C VAL A 391 2.92 40.37 -5.75
N ARG A 392 1.98 40.73 -6.62
CA ARG A 392 2.22 41.19 -8.00
C ARG A 392 1.49 42.49 -8.25
N VAL A 393 2.20 43.46 -8.82
CA VAL A 393 1.64 44.76 -9.20
C VAL A 393 1.58 44.84 -10.72
N PHE A 394 0.40 45.16 -11.26
CA PHE A 394 0.17 45.26 -12.70
C PHE A 394 -0.05 46.73 -13.10
N ASP A 395 0.54 47.12 -14.23
CA ASP A 395 0.12 48.26 -15.04
C ASP A 395 -0.95 47.78 -16.03
N TYR A 396 -1.82 48.69 -16.48
CA TYR A 396 -2.80 48.37 -17.51
C TYR A 396 -2.46 49.17 -18.76
N VAL A 397 -2.18 48.45 -19.85
CA VAL A 397 -1.87 49.03 -21.17
C VAL A 397 -3.00 48.65 -22.11
N GLU A 398 -3.47 49.61 -22.92
CA GLU A 398 -4.51 49.33 -23.93
C GLU A 398 -3.91 48.50 -25.07
N ASP A 399 -4.62 47.43 -25.45
CA ASP A 399 -4.28 46.63 -26.63
C ASP A 399 -4.76 47.31 -27.93
N GLU A 400 -4.44 46.71 -29.07
CA GLU A 400 -4.80 47.22 -30.41
C GLU A 400 -6.32 47.36 -30.61
N ASN A 401 -7.15 46.78 -29.73
CA ASN A 401 -8.60 46.83 -29.74
C ASN A 401 -9.18 47.73 -28.62
N GLY A 402 -8.35 48.45 -27.86
CA GLY A 402 -8.76 49.33 -26.77
C GLY A 402 -9.08 48.63 -25.44
N ASN A 403 -8.79 47.32 -25.30
CA ASN A 403 -8.98 46.60 -24.04
C ASN A 403 -7.77 46.77 -23.12
N LYS A 404 -8.03 46.94 -21.81
CA LYS A 404 -6.96 47.06 -20.80
C LYS A 404 -6.33 45.70 -20.51
N LYS A 405 -5.10 45.50 -20.97
CA LYS A 405 -4.30 44.31 -20.69
C LYS A 405 -3.39 44.54 -19.47
N PRO A 406 -3.41 43.65 -18.46
CA PRO A 406 -2.48 43.75 -17.32
C PRO A 406 -1.06 43.38 -17.76
N VAL A 407 -0.11 44.26 -17.51
CA VAL A 407 1.33 44.07 -17.72
C VAL A 407 2.03 44.14 -16.37
N LEU A 408 2.82 43.13 -16.02
CA LEU A 408 3.50 43.08 -14.72
C LEU A 408 4.51 44.23 -14.59
N ASN A 409 4.33 45.09 -13.57
CA ASN A 409 5.28 46.12 -13.22
C ASN A 409 6.39 45.49 -12.35
N LYS A 410 7.52 45.17 -12.98
CA LYS A 410 8.64 44.48 -12.29
C LYS A 410 9.20 45.29 -11.13
N ASN A 411 9.30 46.61 -11.26
CA ASN A 411 9.89 47.48 -10.24
C ASN A 411 8.98 47.59 -9.01
N ASP A 412 7.71 47.94 -9.20
CA ASP A 412 6.76 48.06 -8.09
C ASP A 412 6.45 46.71 -7.45
N THR A 413 6.46 45.62 -8.24
CA THR A 413 6.35 44.25 -7.73
C THR A 413 7.52 43.91 -6.82
N ALA A 414 8.76 44.18 -7.23
CA ALA A 414 9.94 43.91 -6.41
C ALA A 414 9.91 44.69 -5.09
N VAL A 415 9.48 45.96 -5.11
CA VAL A 415 9.32 46.76 -3.89
C VAL A 415 8.23 46.16 -3.00
N ALA A 416 7.08 45.81 -3.56
CA ALA A 416 5.97 45.24 -2.80
C ALA A 416 6.32 43.86 -2.19
N GLN A 417 7.08 43.03 -2.90
CA GLN A 417 7.62 41.77 -2.38
C GLN A 417 8.63 42.01 -1.25
N GLY A 418 9.48 43.05 -1.36
CA GLY A 418 10.33 43.47 -0.24
C GLY A 418 9.52 43.85 1.00
N LYS A 419 8.39 44.56 0.81
CA LYS A 419 7.45 44.85 1.92
C LYS A 419 6.77 43.60 2.47
N GLN A 420 6.41 42.66 1.59
CA GLN A 420 5.83 41.37 1.97
C GLN A 420 6.79 40.58 2.85
N GLN A 421 8.10 40.60 2.55
CA GLN A 421 9.11 39.94 3.38
C GLN A 421 9.21 40.59 4.76
N LEU A 422 9.20 41.92 4.86
CA LEU A 422 9.20 42.62 6.15
C LEU A 422 7.99 42.24 7.02
N ILE A 423 6.82 42.01 6.41
CA ILE A 423 5.63 41.52 7.13
C ILE A 423 5.87 40.10 7.67
N LYS A 424 6.44 39.20 6.85
CA LYS A 424 6.76 37.83 7.25
C LYS A 424 7.74 37.80 8.42
N ASP A 425 8.80 38.61 8.35
CA ASP A 425 9.82 38.71 9.40
C ASP A 425 9.21 39.26 10.70
N ALA A 426 8.42 40.34 10.59
CA ALA A 426 7.73 40.92 11.74
C ALA A 426 6.73 39.93 12.37
N PHE A 427 6.07 39.08 11.57
CA PHE A 427 5.19 38.04 12.09
C PHE A 427 5.94 36.97 12.86
N ALA A 428 7.08 36.51 12.33
CA ALA A 428 7.92 35.51 12.98
C ALA A 428 8.42 35.98 14.35
N ASP A 429 8.83 37.25 14.45
CA ASP A 429 9.22 37.87 15.73
C ASP A 429 8.02 38.06 16.66
N TRP A 430 6.87 38.41 16.10
CA TRP A 430 5.68 38.72 16.86
C TRP A 430 5.06 37.47 17.49
N ILE A 431 4.81 36.41 16.73
CA ILE A 431 3.93 35.29 17.12
C ILE A 431 4.26 34.69 18.49
N TRP A 432 5.54 34.61 18.85
CA TRP A 432 6.01 34.05 20.10
C TRP A 432 6.35 35.06 21.18
N LYS A 433 6.28 36.37 20.92
CA LYS A 433 6.72 37.42 21.86
C LYS A 433 5.89 37.49 23.15
N ASP A 434 4.57 37.40 23.02
CA ASP A 434 3.64 37.46 24.15
C ASP A 434 3.49 36.08 24.81
N GLN A 435 3.64 35.99 26.14
CA GLN A 435 3.62 34.72 26.87
C GLN A 435 2.26 34.02 26.77
N GLU A 436 1.15 34.73 26.98
CA GLU A 436 -0.18 34.13 26.97
C GLU A 436 -0.55 33.59 25.58
N ARG A 437 -0.27 34.37 24.53
CA ARG A 437 -0.42 33.90 23.14
C ARG A 437 0.47 32.70 22.88
N ARG A 438 1.75 32.76 23.28
CA ARG A 438 2.73 31.70 23.04
C ARG A 438 2.24 30.38 23.66
N ASP A 439 1.84 30.39 24.92
CA ASP A 439 1.39 29.19 25.62
C ASP A 439 0.10 28.62 25.02
N ARG A 440 -0.88 29.49 24.68
CA ARG A 440 -2.12 29.06 24.01
C ARG A 440 -1.86 28.44 22.64
N LEU A 441 -1.02 29.06 21.81
CA LEU A 441 -0.72 28.56 20.46
C LEU A 441 0.12 27.28 20.49
N CYS A 442 1.08 27.16 21.41
CA CYS A 442 1.80 25.91 21.64
C CYS A 442 0.84 24.80 22.04
N LYS A 443 -0.08 25.05 22.97
CA LYS A 443 -1.11 24.08 23.37
C LYS A 443 -1.98 23.67 22.17
N LEU A 444 -2.50 24.63 21.43
CA LEU A 444 -3.33 24.39 20.24
C LEU A 444 -2.59 23.54 19.18
N TYR A 445 -1.32 23.86 18.93
CA TYR A 445 -0.50 23.11 17.98
C TYR A 445 -0.29 21.66 18.44
N ASN A 446 0.06 21.47 19.71
CA ASN A 446 0.29 20.13 20.26
C ASN A 446 -0.98 19.28 20.27
N GLU A 447 -2.12 19.87 20.62
CA GLU A 447 -3.41 19.18 20.59
C GLU A 447 -3.80 18.76 19.17
N LYS A 448 -3.60 19.62 18.17
CA LYS A 448 -3.94 19.34 16.76
C LYS A 448 -2.97 18.38 16.07
N PHE A 449 -1.67 18.55 16.26
CA PHE A 449 -0.65 17.90 15.42
C PHE A 449 0.26 16.95 16.17
N ASN A 450 0.59 17.21 17.43
CA ASN A 450 1.49 16.38 18.23
C ASN A 450 0.75 15.27 19.00
N SER A 451 -0.29 14.69 18.39
CA SER A 451 -1.15 13.72 19.07
C SER A 451 -1.01 12.30 18.55
N VAL A 452 -0.35 12.11 17.41
CA VAL A 452 -0.21 10.80 16.77
C VAL A 452 1.09 10.13 17.16
N ARG A 453 1.00 8.96 17.79
CA ARG A 453 2.13 8.06 17.99
C ARG A 453 2.14 6.99 16.89
N PRO A 454 3.24 6.82 16.13
CA PRO A 454 3.36 5.73 15.16
C PRO A 454 3.20 4.37 15.83
N ARG A 455 2.60 3.40 15.12
CA ARG A 455 2.54 2.00 15.55
C ARG A 455 3.88 1.32 15.27
N GLU A 456 4.39 0.59 16.24
CA GLU A 456 5.56 -0.27 16.09
C GLU A 456 5.10 -1.71 15.95
N TYR A 457 5.35 -2.33 14.80
CA TYR A 457 4.92 -3.69 14.52
C TYR A 457 6.00 -4.69 14.94
N ASN A 458 5.60 -5.71 15.70
CA ASN A 458 6.40 -6.88 16.00
C ASN A 458 5.76 -8.10 15.33
N GLY A 459 6.53 -8.86 14.56
CA GLY A 459 6.07 -10.09 13.90
C GLY A 459 6.69 -11.38 14.45
N GLU A 460 7.35 -11.37 15.61
CA GLU A 460 8.03 -12.56 16.18
C GLU A 460 7.12 -13.78 16.37
N HIS A 461 5.82 -13.55 16.54
CA HIS A 461 4.81 -14.62 16.65
C HIS A 461 4.40 -15.21 15.29
N LEU A 462 4.77 -14.59 14.16
CA LEU A 462 4.40 -15.08 12.83
C LEU A 462 5.12 -16.39 12.52
N ASN A 463 4.35 -17.36 12.02
CA ASN A 463 4.86 -18.63 11.57
C ASN A 463 4.65 -18.79 10.07
N PHE A 464 5.73 -18.64 9.29
CA PHE A 464 5.71 -18.73 7.83
C PHE A 464 5.60 -20.18 7.34
N VAL A 465 4.37 -20.69 7.27
CA VAL A 465 4.07 -22.07 6.85
C VAL A 465 4.34 -22.22 5.36
N GLY A 466 5.00 -23.31 4.95
CA GLY A 466 5.38 -23.57 3.56
C GLY A 466 6.61 -22.80 3.08
N MET A 467 7.12 -21.86 3.88
CA MET A 467 8.38 -21.18 3.60
C MET A 467 9.55 -22.16 3.71
N ASN A 468 10.58 -21.94 2.91
CA ASN A 468 11.82 -22.70 2.98
C ASN A 468 12.53 -22.48 4.34
N PRO A 469 12.67 -23.50 5.20
CA PRO A 469 13.26 -23.37 6.53
C PRO A 469 14.75 -23.02 6.50
N GLU A 470 15.43 -23.23 5.37
CA GLU A 470 16.84 -22.85 5.20
C GLU A 470 17.02 -21.34 4.97
N ILE A 471 15.93 -20.61 4.74
CA ILE A 471 15.92 -19.15 4.60
C ILE A 471 15.36 -18.54 5.89
N THR A 472 16.20 -17.83 6.63
CA THR A 472 15.78 -17.09 7.83
C THR A 472 15.60 -15.61 7.49
N LEU A 473 14.36 -15.12 7.60
CA LEU A 473 14.06 -13.70 7.50
C LEU A 473 14.65 -12.94 8.68
N ARG A 474 15.19 -11.74 8.40
CA ARG A 474 15.73 -10.86 9.45
C ARG A 474 14.59 -10.22 10.24
N PRO A 475 14.83 -9.78 11.49
CA PRO A 475 13.79 -9.16 12.33
C PRO A 475 13.05 -8.00 11.65
N HIS A 476 13.75 -7.15 10.89
CA HIS A 476 13.12 -6.03 10.17
C HIS A 476 12.15 -6.51 9.08
N GLN A 477 12.44 -7.62 8.41
CA GLN A 477 11.58 -8.20 7.38
C GLN A 477 10.33 -8.80 8.01
N VAL A 478 10.50 -9.51 9.13
CA VAL A 478 9.39 -10.09 9.89
C VAL A 478 8.45 -8.99 10.40
N ASN A 479 9.00 -7.89 10.91
CA ASN A 479 8.22 -6.73 11.36
C ASN A 479 7.52 -6.01 10.20
N ALA A 480 8.17 -5.91 9.03
CA ALA A 480 7.56 -5.37 7.83
C ALA A 480 6.38 -6.23 7.34
N ILE A 481 6.49 -7.56 7.42
CA ILE A 481 5.39 -8.47 7.11
C ILE A 481 4.24 -8.28 8.09
N ALA A 482 4.52 -8.17 9.40
CA ALA A 482 3.49 -7.85 10.40
C ALA A 482 2.82 -6.49 10.11
N HIS A 483 3.57 -5.48 9.67
CA HIS A 483 3.03 -4.20 9.24
C HIS A 483 2.06 -4.36 8.06
N ILE A 484 2.39 -5.17 7.05
CA ILE A 484 1.47 -5.44 5.92
C ILE A 484 0.21 -6.16 6.40
N LEU A 485 0.36 -7.19 7.24
CA LEU A 485 -0.77 -8.01 7.72
C LEU A 485 -1.73 -7.22 8.62
N TYR A 486 -1.22 -6.33 9.47
CA TYR A 486 -2.01 -5.67 10.52
C TYR A 486 -2.25 -4.17 10.27
N GLY A 487 -1.42 -3.51 9.45
CA GLY A 487 -1.50 -2.06 9.18
C GLY A 487 -2.25 -1.68 7.92
N GLY A 488 -2.55 -2.64 7.03
CA GLY A 488 -3.21 -2.36 5.75
C GLY A 488 -2.25 -1.72 4.75
N ASN A 489 -2.55 -0.51 4.26
CA ASN A 489 -1.74 0.14 3.23
C ASN A 489 -0.35 0.49 3.75
N THR A 490 0.67 -0.17 3.22
CA THR A 490 2.03 -0.16 3.76
C THR A 490 3.05 0.24 2.69
N LEU A 491 3.94 1.18 3.02
CA LEU A 491 5.07 1.57 2.19
C LEU A 491 6.37 0.92 2.70
N LEU A 492 6.96 0.02 1.90
CA LEU A 492 8.27 -0.59 2.19
C LEU A 492 9.43 0.29 1.68
N ALA A 493 9.74 1.36 2.41
CA ALA A 493 10.81 2.31 2.08
C ALA A 493 12.23 1.84 2.47
N HIS A 494 12.54 0.55 2.26
CA HIS A 494 13.84 -0.03 2.57
C HIS A 494 14.87 0.19 1.43
N VAL A 495 16.16 0.25 1.80
CA VAL A 495 17.28 0.32 0.84
C VAL A 495 17.30 -0.86 -0.14
N VAL A 496 18.02 -0.72 -1.25
CA VAL A 496 18.25 -1.81 -2.21
C VAL A 496 18.98 -2.96 -1.51
N GLY A 497 18.58 -4.21 -1.80
CA GLY A 497 19.14 -5.40 -1.15
C GLY A 497 18.61 -5.73 0.24
N ALA A 498 17.68 -4.93 0.80
CA ALA A 498 17.11 -5.19 2.12
C ALA A 498 16.15 -6.40 2.19
N GLY A 499 15.88 -7.06 1.05
CA GLY A 499 15.00 -8.23 0.97
C GLY A 499 13.51 -7.90 0.85
N LYS A 500 13.16 -6.79 0.18
CA LYS A 500 11.77 -6.34 -0.05
C LYS A 500 10.92 -7.38 -0.80
N THR A 501 11.49 -8.10 -1.77
CA THR A 501 10.77 -9.15 -2.49
C THR A 501 10.28 -10.22 -1.53
N PHE A 502 11.14 -10.70 -0.63
CA PHE A 502 10.78 -11.72 0.37
C PHE A 502 9.74 -11.21 1.37
N GLU A 503 9.84 -9.95 1.80
CA GLU A 503 8.79 -9.31 2.64
C GLU A 503 7.42 -9.37 1.94
N MET A 504 7.38 -8.98 0.67
CA MET A 504 6.15 -8.96 -0.13
C MET A 504 5.58 -10.36 -0.41
N VAL A 505 6.44 -11.32 -0.75
CA VAL A 505 6.06 -12.72 -1.02
C VAL A 505 5.53 -13.40 0.24
N ALA A 506 6.25 -13.30 1.36
CA ALA A 506 5.83 -13.89 2.63
C ALA A 506 4.52 -13.26 3.13
N ALA A 507 4.39 -11.93 3.04
CA ALA A 507 3.14 -11.27 3.38
C ALA A 507 1.96 -11.76 2.53
N ALA A 508 2.14 -11.99 1.22
CA ALA A 508 1.07 -12.50 0.36
C ALA A 508 0.69 -13.96 0.68
N GLN A 509 1.66 -14.83 0.96
CA GLN A 509 1.39 -16.21 1.35
C GLN A 509 0.68 -16.29 2.69
N GLU A 510 1.15 -15.53 3.68
CA GLU A 510 0.49 -15.45 4.98
C GLU A 510 -0.91 -14.82 4.90
N SER A 511 -1.09 -13.76 4.11
CA SER A 511 -2.42 -13.16 3.87
C SER A 511 -3.41 -14.19 3.31
N LYS A 512 -2.95 -15.03 2.38
CA LYS A 512 -3.77 -16.09 1.79
C LYS A 512 -4.06 -17.21 2.79
N ARG A 513 -3.05 -17.66 3.53
CA ARG A 513 -3.18 -18.69 4.58
C ARG A 513 -4.17 -18.28 5.66
N LEU A 514 -4.16 -16.99 6.03
CA LEU A 514 -5.01 -16.40 7.06
C LEU A 514 -6.40 -15.99 6.54
N GLY A 515 -6.67 -16.16 5.24
CA GLY A 515 -7.95 -15.79 4.64
C GLY A 515 -8.17 -14.28 4.52
N LEU A 516 -7.13 -13.46 4.67
CA LEU A 516 -7.19 -12.01 4.45
C LEU A 516 -7.34 -11.66 2.97
N CYS A 517 -6.87 -12.54 2.08
CA CYS A 517 -7.04 -12.40 0.64
C CYS A 517 -7.24 -13.77 -0.04
N ASN A 518 -8.02 -13.79 -1.13
CA ASN A 518 -8.21 -15.00 -1.94
C ASN A 518 -7.20 -15.09 -3.10
N LYS A 519 -6.82 -13.94 -3.67
CA LYS A 519 -5.86 -13.81 -4.76
C LYS A 519 -4.96 -12.61 -4.51
N SER A 520 -3.66 -12.82 -4.63
CA SER A 520 -2.64 -11.76 -4.53
C SER A 520 -2.09 -11.48 -5.92
N LEU A 521 -1.89 -10.20 -6.25
CA LEU A 521 -1.34 -9.75 -7.52
C LEU A 521 -0.10 -8.90 -7.27
N PHE A 522 0.99 -9.21 -7.98
CA PHE A 522 2.21 -8.40 -8.01
C PHE A 522 2.33 -7.72 -9.37
N VAL A 523 2.52 -6.40 -9.36
CA VAL A 523 2.82 -5.63 -10.57
C VAL A 523 4.28 -5.24 -10.52
N VAL A 524 5.06 -5.75 -11.47
CA VAL A 524 6.51 -5.55 -11.54
C VAL A 524 6.91 -5.12 -12.94
N PRO A 525 8.04 -4.41 -13.11
CA PRO A 525 8.60 -4.14 -14.43
C PRO A 525 8.81 -5.42 -15.24
N ASN A 526 8.52 -5.40 -16.56
CA ASN A 526 8.57 -6.60 -17.42
C ASN A 526 9.88 -7.39 -17.35
N HIS A 527 11.03 -6.70 -17.20
CA HIS A 527 12.33 -7.37 -17.15
C HIS A 527 12.63 -8.07 -15.81
N LEU A 528 11.75 -7.93 -14.81
CA LEU A 528 11.90 -8.52 -13.48
C LEU A 528 10.89 -9.65 -13.21
N THR A 529 9.98 -9.96 -14.14
CA THR A 529 8.89 -10.93 -13.92
C THR A 529 9.42 -12.33 -13.61
N GLU A 530 10.35 -12.85 -14.42
CA GLU A 530 10.97 -14.16 -14.21
C GLU A 530 11.82 -14.20 -12.94
N GLN A 531 12.59 -13.15 -12.67
CA GLN A 531 13.38 -13.04 -11.44
C GLN A 531 12.48 -13.08 -10.20
N TRP A 532 11.39 -12.31 -10.20
CA TRP A 532 10.41 -12.31 -9.12
C TRP A 532 9.79 -13.68 -8.92
N ALA A 533 9.41 -14.37 -9.99
CA ALA A 533 8.84 -15.71 -9.93
C ALA A 533 9.83 -16.74 -9.36
N SER A 534 11.11 -16.66 -9.74
CA SER A 534 12.17 -17.50 -9.20
C SER A 534 12.40 -17.23 -7.70
N GLU A 535 12.54 -15.97 -7.30
CA GLU A 535 12.66 -15.57 -5.88
C GLU A 535 11.46 -16.01 -5.05
N TYR A 536 10.26 -15.94 -5.62
CA TYR A 536 9.03 -16.43 -4.99
C TYR A 536 9.13 -17.93 -4.69
N LEU A 537 9.48 -18.73 -5.70
CA LEU A 537 9.53 -20.19 -5.60
C LEU A 537 10.75 -20.67 -4.80
N GLN A 538 11.80 -19.87 -4.73
CA GLN A 538 12.91 -20.10 -3.80
C GLN A 538 12.45 -19.98 -2.34
N LEU A 539 11.60 -18.99 -2.03
CA LEU A 539 11.08 -18.77 -0.68
C LEU A 539 9.93 -19.72 -0.32
N TYR A 540 9.02 -20.00 -1.27
CA TYR A 540 7.87 -20.90 -1.11
C TYR A 540 7.80 -21.90 -2.27
N PRO A 541 8.54 -23.03 -2.21
CA PRO A 541 8.65 -23.99 -3.31
C PRO A 541 7.32 -24.64 -3.74
N SER A 542 6.38 -24.82 -2.81
CA SER A 542 5.05 -25.37 -3.10
C SER A 542 4.04 -24.35 -3.65
N ALA A 543 4.43 -23.07 -3.77
CA ALA A 543 3.51 -22.04 -4.22
C ALA A 543 3.04 -22.28 -5.66
N ASN A 544 1.74 -22.11 -5.88
CA ASN A 544 1.14 -22.12 -7.19
C ASN A 544 0.99 -20.68 -7.70
N ILE A 545 1.91 -20.23 -8.55
CA ILE A 545 1.93 -18.88 -9.13
C ILE A 545 1.66 -18.90 -10.63
N LEU A 546 1.07 -17.82 -11.14
CA LEU A 546 0.92 -17.54 -12.56
C LEU A 546 1.77 -16.31 -12.89
N VAL A 547 2.54 -16.39 -13.97
CA VAL A 547 3.49 -15.35 -14.38
C VAL A 547 3.16 -14.96 -15.80
N ALA A 548 2.99 -13.66 -16.05
CA ALA A 548 2.88 -13.15 -17.41
C ALA A 548 4.25 -13.24 -18.08
N SER A 549 4.32 -14.01 -19.18
CA SER A 549 5.51 -14.17 -20.02
C SER A 549 5.35 -13.42 -21.33
#